data_AF-A0A1A3D187-F1
#
_entry.id   AF-A0A1A3D187-F1
#
_cell.length_a   1.000
_cell.length_b   1.000
_cell.length_c   1.000
_cell.angle_alpha   90.00
_cell.angle_beta   90.00
_cell.angle_gamma   90.00
#
_symmetry.space_group_name_H-M   'P 1'
#
loop_
_entity.id
_entity.type
_entity.pdbx_description
1 polymer ?
#
loop_
_entity_poly.entity_id
_entity_poly.type
_entity_poly.pdbx_seq_one_letter_code
_entity_poly.pdbx_strand_id
1 'polypeptide(L)'
;MIRELLTTAAIAGSAIVLAPVASADNGRWEGDVPGMNYDASLGAPCDNYERFIFGRGPSGQAEACHFPPPNQFPAAETGYWVISYPLRGVQQIGAPCPGPRVAAQSPAGLPMLCLGAQGWQEGWFTGAGFFPPEP
;
A
#
# COMPACT_ATOMS: atom_id res chain seq x y z
N MET A 1 -44.07 62.00 18.05
CA MET A 1 -43.95 62.23 16.60
C MET A 1 -42.45 62.42 16.32
N ILE A 2 -41.74 61.31 16.11
CA ILE A 2 -41.17 60.83 14.83
C ILE A 2 -39.95 61.64 14.36
N ARG A 3 -38.78 60.98 14.42
CA ARG A 3 -37.52 61.11 13.64
C ARG A 3 -36.34 60.81 14.59
N GLU A 4 -35.91 59.58 14.88
CA GLU A 4 -35.62 58.37 14.07
C GLU A 4 -34.72 58.69 12.87
N LEU A 5 -33.40 58.51 13.04
CA LEU A 5 -32.38 58.22 12.00
C LEU A 5 -31.08 57.83 12.74
N LEU A 6 -30.87 56.54 12.98
CA LEU A 6 -30.13 55.60 12.11
C LEU A 6 -28.60 55.77 12.19
N THR A 7 -27.96 55.00 13.08
CA THR A 7 -26.56 54.56 12.90
C THR A 7 -26.34 53.20 13.58
N THR A 8 -26.75 52.13 12.92
CA THR A 8 -26.28 50.77 13.19
C THR A 8 -25.08 50.50 12.27
N ALA A 9 -23.86 50.66 12.79
CA ALA A 9 -22.66 50.27 12.08
C ALA A 9 -22.51 48.74 12.14
N ALA A 10 -22.68 48.08 11.00
CA ALA A 10 -22.54 46.65 10.85
C ALA A 10 -21.06 46.23 10.98
N ILE A 11 -20.75 45.43 12.00
CA ILE A 11 -19.45 44.75 12.11
C ILE A 11 -19.58 43.43 11.34
N ALA A 12 -19.35 43.48 10.02
CA ALA A 12 -19.15 42.28 9.21
C ALA A 12 -17.67 41.89 9.29
N GLY A 13 -17.29 41.16 10.34
CA GLY A 13 -15.96 40.56 10.47
C GLY A 13 -15.87 39.29 9.64
N SER A 14 -15.04 39.32 8.60
CA SER A 14 -14.79 38.20 7.68
C SER A 14 -14.20 37.01 8.44
N ALA A 15 -15.01 35.98 8.71
CA ALA A 15 -14.50 34.68 9.10
C ALA A 15 -13.87 34.02 7.87
N ILE A 16 -12.57 34.22 7.66
CA ILE A 16 -11.81 33.38 6.73
C ILE A 16 -11.70 32.02 7.41
N VAL A 17 -12.69 31.17 7.15
CA VAL A 17 -12.67 29.76 7.53
C VAL A 17 -11.41 29.18 6.91
N LEU A 18 -10.51 28.66 7.76
CA LEU A 18 -9.44 27.77 7.33
C LEU A 18 -10.12 26.52 6.76
N ALA A 19 -10.49 26.57 5.48
CA ALA A 19 -10.94 25.40 4.77
C ALA A 19 -9.79 24.39 4.85
N PRO A 20 -10.02 23.15 5.32
CA PRO A 20 -9.00 22.14 5.26
C PRO A 20 -8.53 22.07 3.81
N VAL A 21 -7.22 22.27 3.61
CA VAL A 21 -6.60 21.98 2.33
C VAL A 21 -6.84 20.50 2.06
N ALA A 22 -7.80 20.21 1.19
CA ALA A 22 -7.89 18.92 0.55
C ALA A 22 -6.64 18.83 -0.35
N SER A 23 -5.53 18.36 0.24
CA SER A 23 -4.43 17.87 -0.58
C SER A 23 -5.02 16.81 -1.48
N ALA A 24 -4.90 17.00 -2.80
CA ALA A 24 -5.11 15.89 -3.70
C ALA A 24 -4.18 14.78 -3.22
N ASP A 25 -4.75 13.60 -2.95
CA ASP A 25 -3.97 12.40 -2.74
C ASP A 25 -3.02 12.31 -3.95
N ASN A 26 -1.72 12.23 -3.73
CA ASN A 26 -0.70 12.35 -4.79
C ASN A 26 -0.67 11.10 -5.71
N GLY A 27 -1.77 10.34 -5.71
CA GLY A 27 -1.88 9.01 -6.28
C GLY A 27 -0.99 8.00 -5.56
N ARG A 28 -0.49 8.29 -4.35
CA ARG A 28 0.37 7.37 -3.60
C ARG A 28 -0.09 7.20 -2.17
N TRP A 29 -0.32 5.95 -1.82
CA TRP A 29 -0.80 5.55 -0.52
C TRP A 29 0.37 5.38 0.45
N GLU A 30 0.09 5.51 1.74
CA GLU A 30 1.09 5.17 2.76
C GLU A 30 1.59 3.74 2.55
N GLY A 31 2.91 3.57 2.64
CA GLY A 31 3.57 2.28 2.46
C GLY A 31 3.80 1.90 0.99
N ASP A 32 3.43 2.73 0.02
CA ASP A 32 3.83 2.54 -1.38
C ASP A 32 5.34 2.41 -1.52
N VAL A 33 5.74 1.55 -2.45
CA VAL A 33 7.13 1.23 -2.72
C VAL A 33 7.52 1.59 -4.16
N PRO A 34 8.81 1.65 -4.50
CA PRO A 34 9.22 1.78 -5.89
C PRO A 34 8.65 0.65 -6.75
N GLY A 35 8.28 0.97 -8.00
CA GLY A 35 7.77 -0.02 -8.96
C GLY A 35 6.33 -0.49 -8.73
N MET A 36 5.53 0.20 -7.90
CA MET A 36 4.11 -0.12 -7.74
C MET A 36 3.35 -0.13 -9.07
N ASN A 37 2.58 -1.19 -9.31
CA ASN A 37 1.60 -1.24 -10.39
C ASN A 37 0.26 -0.66 -9.90
N TYR A 38 -0.16 0.49 -10.45
CA TYR A 38 -1.42 1.15 -10.07
C TYR A 38 -2.63 0.69 -10.90
N ASP A 39 -2.42 -0.23 -11.85
CA ASP A 39 -3.45 -0.90 -12.64
C ASP A 39 -3.71 -2.33 -12.12
N ALA A 40 -3.20 -2.68 -10.93
CA ALA A 40 -3.47 -3.97 -10.30
C ALA A 40 -4.97 -4.14 -10.06
N SER A 41 -5.43 -5.38 -10.14
CA SER A 41 -6.84 -5.70 -9.94
C SER A 41 -6.98 -7.09 -9.36
N LEU A 42 -7.58 -7.19 -8.17
CA LEU A 42 -7.74 -8.43 -7.45
C LEU A 42 -8.26 -9.58 -8.34
N GLY A 43 -7.47 -10.65 -8.41
CA GLY A 43 -7.77 -11.85 -9.20
C GLY A 43 -7.47 -11.74 -10.70
N ALA A 44 -7.05 -10.57 -11.20
CA ALA A 44 -6.54 -10.43 -12.56
C ALA A 44 -5.15 -11.08 -12.68
N PRO A 45 -4.78 -11.56 -13.88
CA PRO A 45 -3.46 -12.12 -14.13
C PRO A 45 -2.36 -11.07 -13.98
N CYS A 46 -1.18 -11.52 -13.57
CA CYS A 46 0.01 -10.70 -13.43
C CYS A 46 1.27 -11.51 -13.76
N ASP A 47 2.28 -10.83 -14.27
CA ASP A 47 3.39 -11.40 -15.02
C ASP A 47 4.74 -11.23 -14.32
N ASN A 48 4.78 -10.52 -13.19
CA ASN A 48 5.99 -10.37 -12.38
C ASN A 48 5.70 -10.60 -10.89
N TYR A 49 6.04 -11.79 -10.42
CA TYR A 49 5.87 -12.25 -9.03
C TYR A 49 7.20 -12.46 -8.29
N GLU A 50 8.33 -12.02 -8.88
CA GLU A 50 9.67 -12.20 -8.29
C GLU A 50 10.21 -10.90 -7.66
N ARG A 51 10.10 -9.76 -8.36
CA ARG A 51 10.57 -8.44 -7.91
C ARG A 51 9.57 -7.36 -8.29
N PHE A 52 9.48 -6.30 -7.49
CA PHE A 52 8.52 -5.21 -7.71
C PHE A 52 7.07 -5.73 -7.83
N ILE A 53 6.74 -6.67 -6.94
CA ILE A 53 5.51 -7.47 -7.04
C ILE A 53 4.26 -6.75 -6.53
N PHE A 54 4.40 -5.55 -5.98
CA PHE A 54 3.29 -4.88 -5.29
C PHE A 54 2.52 -3.97 -6.24
N GLY A 55 1.21 -3.90 -6.02
CA GLY A 55 0.29 -3.08 -6.79
C GLY A 55 -0.82 -2.46 -5.94
N ARG A 56 -1.58 -1.53 -6.52
CA ARG A 56 -2.77 -0.95 -5.91
C ARG A 56 -3.99 -1.29 -6.75
N GLY A 57 -4.98 -1.90 -6.10
CA GLY A 57 -6.29 -2.12 -6.69
C GLY A 57 -7.05 -0.81 -6.92
N PRO A 58 -8.18 -0.82 -7.64
CA PRO A 58 -9.00 0.37 -7.90
C PRO A 58 -9.49 1.11 -6.64
N SER A 59 -9.54 0.41 -5.50
CA SER A 59 -9.90 0.97 -4.19
C SER A 59 -8.71 1.51 -3.38
N GLY A 60 -7.48 1.41 -3.91
CA GLY A 60 -6.24 1.71 -3.18
C GLY A 60 -5.77 0.57 -2.26
N GLN A 61 -6.45 -0.58 -2.25
CA GLN A 61 -6.00 -1.78 -1.53
C GLN A 61 -4.61 -2.20 -2.05
N ALA A 62 -3.66 -2.42 -1.13
CA ALA A 62 -2.38 -3.00 -1.49
C ALA A 62 -2.59 -4.45 -1.96
N GLU A 63 -2.06 -4.77 -3.12
CA GLU A 63 -2.09 -6.09 -3.72
C GLU A 63 -0.65 -6.55 -3.99
N ALA A 64 -0.45 -7.85 -4.12
CA ALA A 64 0.81 -8.46 -4.48
C ALA A 64 0.57 -9.49 -5.58
N CYS A 65 1.43 -9.48 -6.60
CA CYS A 65 1.44 -10.49 -7.64
C CYS A 65 2.05 -11.77 -7.07
N HIS A 66 1.24 -12.82 -6.97
CA HIS A 66 1.68 -14.13 -6.50
C HIS A 66 1.45 -15.19 -7.56
N PHE A 67 2.47 -16.02 -7.80
CA PHE A 67 2.26 -17.27 -8.53
C PHE A 67 1.44 -18.23 -7.67
N PRO A 68 0.34 -18.80 -8.18
CA PRO A 68 -0.45 -19.76 -7.41
C PRO A 68 0.38 -20.97 -6.99
N PRO A 69 0.05 -21.60 -5.84
CA PRO A 69 0.74 -22.80 -5.41
C PRO A 69 0.73 -23.88 -6.51
N PRO A 70 1.81 -24.68 -6.63
CA PRO A 70 1.75 -25.88 -7.45
C PRO A 70 0.60 -26.73 -6.92
N ASN A 71 -0.24 -27.27 -7.81
CA ASN A 71 -1.48 -28.03 -7.54
C ASN A 71 -2.82 -27.26 -7.62
N GLN A 72 -2.86 -26.02 -8.14
CA GLN A 72 -4.13 -25.45 -8.60
C GLN A 72 -4.61 -26.18 -9.88
N PHE A 73 -5.91 -26.49 -10.01
CA PHE A 73 -6.50 -27.06 -11.22
C PHE A 73 -7.58 -26.12 -11.79
N PRO A 74 -7.50 -25.72 -13.08
CA PRO A 74 -6.42 -26.01 -14.03
C PRO A 74 -5.07 -25.43 -13.57
N ALA A 75 -3.98 -25.98 -14.09
CA ALA A 75 -2.64 -25.49 -13.76
C ALA A 75 -2.55 -24.00 -14.07
N ALA A 76 -2.07 -23.21 -13.11
CA ALA A 76 -1.82 -21.80 -13.33
C ALA A 76 -0.60 -21.65 -14.25
N GLU A 77 -0.76 -20.90 -15.34
CA GLU A 77 0.33 -20.54 -16.25
C GLU A 77 0.85 -19.11 -16.00
N THR A 78 0.26 -18.41 -15.03
CA THR A 78 0.56 -17.02 -14.71
C THR A 78 0.33 -16.71 -13.24
N GLY A 79 0.87 -15.59 -12.77
CA GLY A 79 0.58 -15.04 -11.44
C GLY A 79 -0.80 -14.39 -11.41
N TYR A 80 -1.30 -14.13 -10.20
CA TYR A 80 -2.52 -13.36 -9.99
C TYR A 80 -2.34 -12.35 -8.86
N TRP A 81 -2.99 -11.20 -9.02
CA TRP A 81 -3.05 -10.20 -7.97
C TRP A 81 -3.88 -10.71 -6.79
N VAL A 82 -3.28 -10.72 -5.60
CA VAL A 82 -3.96 -11.05 -4.35
C VAL A 82 -3.83 -9.91 -3.36
N ILE A 83 -4.75 -9.83 -2.39
CA ILE A 83 -4.67 -8.84 -1.30
C ILE A 83 -3.35 -9.05 -0.54
N SER A 84 -2.56 -7.98 -0.47
CA SER A 84 -1.33 -7.97 0.32
C SER A 84 -1.65 -7.72 1.79
N TYR A 85 -0.76 -8.20 2.67
CA TYR A 85 -0.73 -7.69 4.03
C TYR A 85 -0.42 -6.18 4.05
N PRO A 86 -0.68 -5.46 5.16
CA PRO A 86 -0.32 -4.05 5.27
C PRO A 86 1.14 -3.83 4.88
N LEU A 87 1.33 -3.03 3.83
CA LEU A 87 2.63 -2.77 3.23
C LEU A 87 3.36 -1.69 4.03
N ARG A 88 4.59 -1.99 4.49
CA ARG A 88 5.40 -1.13 5.36
C ARG A 88 6.49 -0.38 4.60
N GLY A 89 6.27 -0.15 3.31
CA GLY A 89 7.23 0.52 2.44
C GLY A 89 8.49 -0.30 2.20
N VAL A 90 9.57 0.40 1.88
CA VAL A 90 10.90 -0.19 1.71
C VAL A 90 11.56 -0.40 3.07
N GLN A 91 12.14 -1.59 3.29
CA GLN A 91 12.76 -2.00 4.56
C GLN A 91 14.12 -2.65 4.32
N GLN A 92 15.01 -2.57 5.32
CA GLN A 92 16.31 -3.21 5.28
C GLN A 92 16.24 -4.62 5.87
N ILE A 93 16.97 -5.56 5.27
CA ILE A 93 17.13 -6.92 5.81
C ILE A 93 17.67 -6.84 7.24
N GLY A 94 17.06 -7.60 8.16
CA GLY A 94 17.42 -7.67 9.56
C GLY A 94 16.91 -6.51 10.43
N ALA A 95 16.33 -5.46 9.84
CA ALA A 95 15.75 -4.37 10.64
C ALA A 95 14.53 -4.87 11.45
N PRO A 96 14.28 -4.32 12.66
CA PRO A 96 13.12 -4.69 13.45
C PRO A 96 11.81 -4.46 12.69
N CYS A 97 10.87 -5.38 12.86
CA CYS A 97 9.57 -5.35 12.20
C CYS A 97 8.44 -5.45 13.23
N PRO A 98 7.24 -4.91 12.95
CA PRO A 98 6.17 -4.76 13.95
C PRO A 98 5.53 -6.08 14.39
N GLY A 99 5.78 -7.19 13.68
CA GLY A 99 5.22 -8.51 13.97
C GLY A 99 4.86 -9.28 12.69
N PRO A 100 4.30 -10.49 12.79
CA PRO A 100 3.85 -11.23 11.61
C PRO A 100 2.66 -10.53 10.91
N ARG A 101 2.34 -10.97 9.69
CA ARG A 101 1.22 -10.43 8.86
C ARG A 101 1.37 -8.97 8.45
N VAL A 102 2.59 -8.57 8.14
CA VAL A 102 2.91 -7.34 7.42
C VAL A 102 3.82 -7.69 6.25
N ALA A 103 3.76 -6.87 5.20
CA ALA A 103 4.62 -7.00 4.04
C ALA A 103 5.54 -5.79 3.95
N ALA A 104 6.68 -5.95 3.29
CA ALA A 104 7.56 -4.86 2.89
C ALA A 104 8.27 -5.22 1.59
N GLN A 105 9.04 -4.27 1.07
CA GLN A 105 9.93 -4.49 -0.06
C GLN A 105 11.37 -4.17 0.33
N SER A 106 12.35 -4.92 -0.18
CA SER A 106 13.75 -4.52 -0.03
C SER A 106 14.13 -3.41 -1.01
N PRO A 107 15.25 -2.70 -0.82
CA PRO A 107 15.74 -1.74 -1.80
C PRO A 107 15.98 -2.34 -3.19
N ALA A 108 16.23 -3.66 -3.25
CA ALA A 108 16.42 -4.41 -4.49
C ALA A 108 15.10 -4.84 -5.15
N GLY A 109 13.95 -4.46 -4.59
CA GLY A 109 12.63 -4.75 -5.13
C GLY A 109 12.03 -6.08 -4.68
N LEU A 110 12.72 -6.85 -3.82
CA LEU A 110 12.25 -8.18 -3.41
C LEU A 110 11.17 -8.07 -2.33
N PRO A 111 10.16 -8.99 -2.33
CA PRO A 111 9.19 -9.03 -1.25
C PRO A 111 9.88 -9.39 0.07
N MET A 112 9.37 -8.84 1.17
CA MET A 112 9.89 -9.11 2.50
C MET A 112 8.79 -9.48 3.49
N LEU A 113 9.15 -10.37 4.40
CA LEU A 113 8.33 -10.84 5.50
C LEU A 113 9.01 -10.55 6.84
N CYS A 114 8.20 -10.37 7.88
CA CYS A 114 8.70 -10.22 9.24
C CYS A 114 8.86 -11.59 9.92
N LEU A 115 10.10 -12.00 10.17
CA LEU A 115 10.44 -13.29 10.79
C LEU A 115 10.85 -13.12 12.28
N GLY A 116 10.00 -12.44 13.04
CA GLY A 116 10.18 -12.26 14.49
C GLY A 116 11.53 -11.63 14.83
N ALA A 117 12.35 -12.34 15.61
CA ALA A 117 13.66 -11.83 16.05
C ALA A 117 14.66 -11.63 14.90
N GLN A 118 14.46 -12.28 13.75
CA GLN A 118 15.29 -12.06 12.56
C GLN A 118 14.95 -10.75 11.83
N GLY A 119 13.89 -10.05 12.24
CA GLY A 119 13.46 -8.82 11.58
C GLY A 119 12.90 -9.07 10.17
N TRP A 120 13.01 -8.06 9.31
CA TRP A 120 12.63 -8.17 7.90
C TRP A 120 13.57 -9.10 7.13
N GLN A 121 13.01 -10.04 6.39
CA GLN A 121 13.77 -10.98 5.54
C GLN A 121 13.15 -11.02 4.15
N GLU A 122 13.99 -11.02 3.12
CA GLU A 122 13.54 -11.17 1.73
C GLU A 122 13.04 -12.59 1.48
N GLY A 123 11.93 -12.71 0.77
CA GLY A 123 11.33 -14.00 0.42
C GLY A 123 9.82 -13.99 0.55
N TRP A 124 9.23 -15.17 0.46
CA TRP A 124 7.79 -15.37 0.54
C TRP A 124 7.43 -16.61 1.36
N PHE A 125 6.18 -16.68 1.83
CA PHE A 125 5.64 -17.88 2.42
C PHE A 125 4.99 -18.74 1.33
N THR A 126 5.28 -20.03 1.37
CA THR A 126 4.52 -21.06 0.65
C THR A 126 3.82 -21.97 1.66
N GLY A 127 3.03 -22.94 1.18
CA GLY A 127 2.47 -23.98 2.05
C GLY A 127 3.51 -24.80 2.81
N ALA A 128 4.79 -24.75 2.40
CA ALA A 128 5.91 -25.45 3.06
C ALA A 128 6.71 -24.57 4.04
N GLY A 129 6.37 -23.29 4.19
CA GLY A 129 7.08 -22.36 5.08
C GLY A 129 7.70 -21.18 4.35
N PHE A 130 8.71 -20.55 4.96
CA PHE A 130 9.43 -19.42 4.37
C PHE A 130 10.43 -19.89 3.31
N PHE A 131 10.41 -19.24 2.15
CA PHE A 131 11.34 -19.47 1.05
C PHE A 131 12.10 -18.18 0.78
N PRO A 132 13.44 -18.17 0.96
CA PRO A 132 14.26 -17.03 0.56
C PRO A 132 14.27 -16.90 -0.97
N PRO A 133 14.58 -15.70 -1.51
CA PRO A 133 14.75 -15.53 -2.95
C PRO A 133 15.89 -16.39 -3.48
N GLU A 134 15.75 -16.86 -4.71
CA GLU A 134 16.85 -17.53 -5.41
C GLU A 134 18.00 -16.52 -5.67
N PRO A 135 19.26 -16.95 -5.53
CA PRO A 135 20.43 -16.07 -5.68
C PRO A 135 20.66 -15.57 -7.11
#